data_AF-A0A3P3DAD9-F1
#
_entry.id   AF-A0A3P3DAD9-F1
#
_cell.length_a   1.000
_cell.length_b   1.000
_cell.length_c   1.000
_cell.angle_alpha   90.00
_cell.angle_beta   90.00
_cell.angle_gamma   90.00
#
_symmetry.space_group_name_H-M   'P 1'
#
loop_
_entity.id
_entity.type
_entity.pdbx_description
1 polymer ?
#
loop_
_entity_poly.entity_id
_entity_poly.type
_entity_poly.pdbx_seq_one_letter_code
_entity_poly.pdbx_strand_id
1 'polypeptide(L)'
;MPNLKIYVERARYAAREDALSEQLPALRALLCDHLAVPPAACQIAVLPVLGLADQPELNAELFILPAPARDRSSIIALAAALRDQISTAAEAPAAVRISFLDAGTYVALK
;
A
#
# COMPACT_ATOMS: atom_id res chain seq x y z
N MET A 1 -0.52 2.85 12.66
CA MET A 1 0.71 2.64 11.90
C MET A 1 0.36 1.77 10.71
N PRO A 2 0.20 2.35 9.51
CA PRO A 2 0.26 1.63 8.25
C PRO A 2 1.67 1.67 7.65
N ASN A 3 2.15 0.51 7.22
CA ASN A 3 3.38 0.35 6.46
C ASN A 3 3.01 -0.28 5.11
N LEU A 4 3.03 0.53 4.05
CA LEU A 4 2.67 0.15 2.69
C LEU A 4 3.93 0.00 1.84
N LYS A 5 4.14 -1.18 1.28
CA LYS A 5 5.15 -1.46 0.25
C LYS A 5 4.45 -1.72 -1.08
N ILE A 6 4.85 -1.01 -2.12
CA ILE A 6 4.35 -1.19 -3.48
C ILE A 6 5.52 -1.72 -4.31
N TYR A 7 5.49 -3.00 -4.63
CA TYR A 7 6.45 -3.65 -5.51
C TYR A 7 5.96 -3.53 -6.94
N VAL A 8 6.80 -2.99 -7.81
CA VAL A 8 6.49 -2.72 -9.21
C VAL A 8 7.56 -3.39 -10.07
N GLU A 9 7.15 -4.15 -11.08
CA GLU A 9 8.08 -4.72 -12.06
C GLU A 9 8.98 -3.61 -12.63
N ARG A 10 10.27 -3.89 -12.80
CA ARG A 10 11.31 -2.90 -13.11
C ARG A 10 11.02 -2.06 -14.36
N ALA A 11 10.63 -2.68 -15.48
CA ALA A 11 10.32 -1.96 -16.72
C ALA A 11 9.08 -1.07 -16.53
N ARG A 12 8.08 -1.58 -15.80
CA ARG A 12 6.89 -0.81 -15.43
C ARG A 12 7.22 0.39 -14.54
N TYR A 13 8.07 0.20 -13.54
CA TYR A 13 8.52 1.27 -12.64
C TYR A 13 9.23 2.37 -13.44
N ALA A 14 10.19 2.00 -14.29
CA ALA A 14 10.92 2.94 -15.12
C ALA A 14 10.00 3.76 -16.05
N ALA A 15 8.91 3.16 -16.55
CA ALA A 15 7.95 3.85 -17.39
C ALA A 15 7.00 4.78 -16.62
N ARG A 16 6.77 4.54 -15.33
CA ARG A 16 5.69 5.17 -14.53
C ARG A 16 6.16 5.84 -13.24
N GLU A 17 7.47 6.04 -13.06
CA GLU A 17 8.06 6.56 -11.82
C GLU A 17 7.42 7.87 -11.36
N ASP A 18 7.32 8.85 -12.26
CA ASP A 18 6.72 10.16 -11.96
C ASP A 18 5.26 10.03 -11.52
N ALA A 19 4.45 9.30 -12.30
CA ALA A 19 3.03 9.08 -11.98
C ALA A 19 2.84 8.33 -10.64
N LEU A 20 3.70 7.35 -10.34
CA LEU A 20 3.70 6.65 -9.06
C LEU A 20 4.08 7.58 -7.90
N SER A 21 5.09 8.43 -8.11
CA SER A 21 5.57 9.40 -7.13
C SER A 21 4.51 10.47 -6.81
N GLU A 22 3.86 11.02 -7.84
CA GLU A 22 2.79 12.02 -7.72
C GLU A 22 1.57 11.49 -6.95
N GLN A 23 1.34 10.17 -6.96
CA GLN A 23 0.23 9.54 -6.24
C GLN A 23 0.50 9.30 -4.74
N LEU A 24 1.75 9.36 -4.29
CA LEU A 24 2.11 9.06 -2.90
C LEU A 24 1.39 9.96 -1.87
N PRO A 25 1.24 11.28 -2.07
CA PRO A 25 0.49 12.12 -1.13
C PRO A 25 -0.98 11.70 -1.00
N ALA A 26 -1.63 11.34 -2.10
CA ALA A 26 -3.03 10.93 -2.12
C ALA A 26 -3.21 9.54 -1.47
N LEU A 27 -2.30 8.59 -1.74
CA LEU A 27 -2.28 7.29 -1.05
C LEU A 27 -2.10 7.45 0.46
N ARG A 28 -1.25 8.40 0.89
CA ARG A 28 -1.08 8.71 2.31
C ARG A 28 -2.37 9.25 2.92
N ALA A 29 -3.04 10.20 2.26
CA ALA A 29 -4.31 10.74 2.73
C ALA A 29 -5.36 9.62 2.89
N LEU A 30 -5.52 8.80 1.87
CA LEU A 30 -6.41 7.64 1.88
C LEU A 30 -6.15 6.70 3.07
N LEU A 31 -4.89 6.36 3.33
CA LEU A 31 -4.51 5.54 4.49
C LEU A 31 -4.80 6.23 5.82
N CYS A 32 -4.50 7.53 5.94
CA CYS A 32 -4.74 8.29 7.16
C CYS A 32 -6.23 8.33 7.52
N ASP A 33 -7.05 8.61 6.51
CA ASP A 33 -8.50 8.76 6.66
C ASP A 33 -9.15 7.42 6.99
N HIS A 34 -8.87 6.38 6.20
CA HIS A 34 -9.46 5.05 6.43
C HIS A 34 -9.03 4.41 7.76
N LEU A 35 -7.79 4.63 8.20
CA LEU A 35 -7.24 3.96 9.38
C LEU A 35 -7.27 4.83 10.64
N ALA A 36 -7.77 6.08 10.52
CA ALA A 36 -7.78 7.10 11.56
C ALA A 36 -6.41 7.27 12.24
N VAL A 37 -5.37 7.54 11.43
CA VAL A 37 -4.00 7.73 11.89
C VAL A 37 -3.42 9.07 11.41
N PRO A 38 -2.51 9.70 12.17
CA PRO A 38 -1.85 10.90 11.70
C PRO A 38 -0.86 10.58 10.56
N PRO A 39 -0.55 11.54 9.66
CA PRO A 39 0.41 11.34 8.57
C PRO A 39 1.77 10.82 9.01
N ALA A 40 2.26 11.25 10.18
CA ALA A 40 3.54 10.80 10.75
C ALA A 40 3.52 9.33 11.23
N ALA A 41 2.38 8.64 11.19
CA ALA A 41 2.28 7.21 11.46
C ALA A 41 2.32 6.35 10.19
N CYS A 42 2.25 6.96 9.00
CA CYS A 42 2.24 6.29 7.72
C CYS A 42 3.66 6.18 7.16
N GLN A 43 4.02 4.98 6.74
CA GLN A 43 5.22 4.72 5.95
C GLN A 43 4.78 4.13 4.62
N ILE A 44 5.23 4.72 3.51
CA ILE A 44 4.93 4.26 2.14
C ILE A 44 6.25 4.18 1.38
N ALA A 45 6.45 3.11 0.63
CA ALA A 45 7.57 2.98 -0.29
C ALA A 45 7.15 2.28 -1.58
N VAL A 46 7.69 2.74 -2.70
CA VAL A 46 7.59 2.07 -4.01
C VAL A 46 8.95 1.47 -4.31
N LEU A 47 8.99 0.21 -4.70
CA LEU A 47 10.21 -0.55 -4.93
C LEU A 47 10.18 -1.23 -6.30
N PRO A 48 11.16 -0.99 -7.18
CA PRO A 48 11.31 -1.76 -8.40
C PRO A 48 11.77 -3.19 -8.07
N VAL A 49 11.16 -4.19 -8.70
CA VAL A 49 11.51 -5.61 -8.51
C VAL A 49 11.71 -6.32 -9.84
N LEU A 50 12.44 -7.44 -9.80
CA LEU A 50 12.45 -8.41 -10.89
C LEU A 50 11.40 -9.48 -10.59
N GLY A 51 10.53 -9.75 -11.56
CA GLY A 51 9.43 -10.70 -11.43
C GLY A 51 9.42 -11.74 -12.55
N LEU A 52 8.58 -12.76 -12.36
CA LEU A 52 8.24 -13.69 -13.43
C LEU A 52 7.30 -13.04 -14.44
N ALA A 53 7.31 -13.49 -15.70
CA ALA A 53 6.46 -12.93 -16.74
C ALA A 53 4.96 -13.29 -16.59
N ASP A 54 4.66 -14.31 -15.80
CA ASP A 54 3.31 -14.86 -15.59
C ASP A 54 2.69 -14.48 -14.23
N GLN A 55 3.34 -13.58 -13.47
CA GLN A 55 2.80 -13.04 -12.22
C GLN A 55 2.33 -11.59 -12.39
N PRO A 56 1.53 -11.03 -11.45
CA PRO A 56 1.16 -9.62 -11.48
C PRO A 56 2.40 -8.71 -11.47
N GLU A 57 2.42 -7.71 -12.36
CA GLU A 57 3.49 -6.69 -12.42
C GLU A 57 3.50 -5.78 -11.18
N LEU A 58 2.38 -5.73 -10.44
CA LEU A 58 2.23 -4.91 -9.25
C LEU A 58 1.69 -5.70 -8.06
N ASN A 59 2.38 -5.56 -6.93
CA ASN A 59 1.95 -6.07 -5.63
C ASN A 59 2.06 -4.98 -4.57
N ALA A 60 1.00 -4.77 -3.80
CA ALA A 60 0.97 -3.88 -2.66
C ALA A 60 0.75 -4.67 -1.38
N GLU A 61 1.65 -4.50 -0.42
CA GLU A 61 1.56 -5.12 0.90
C GLU A 61 1.39 -4.03 1.95
N LEU A 62 0.32 -4.15 2.73
CA LEU A 62 0.01 -3.25 3.82
C LEU A 62 0.01 -4.00 5.14
N PHE A 63 0.92 -3.62 6.03
CA PHE A 63 0.88 -4.03 7.44
C PHE A 63 0.24 -2.96 8.30
N ILE A 64 -0.70 -3.37 9.15
CA ILE A 64 -1.42 -2.50 10.08
C ILE A 64 -1.50 -3.11 11.47
N LEU A 65 -1.58 -2.28 12.51
CA LEU A 65 -1.98 -2.74 13.84
C LEU A 65 -3.50 -2.97 13.91
N PRO A 66 -4.00 -3.86 14.77
CA PRO A 66 -5.44 -3.98 15.02
C PRO A 66 -6.00 -2.71 15.69
N ALA A 67 -7.27 -2.43 15.44
CA ALA A 67 -8.07 -1.44 16.17
C ALA A 67 -9.56 -1.78 16.00
N PRO A 68 -10.45 -1.44 16.94
CA PRO A 68 -11.88 -1.79 16.85
C PRO A 68 -12.57 -1.32 15.56
N ALA A 69 -12.18 -0.16 15.03
CA ALA A 69 -12.73 0.40 13.78
C ALA A 69 -12.20 -0.28 12.49
N ARG A 70 -11.19 -1.16 12.60
CA ARG A 70 -10.55 -1.88 11.48
C ARG A 70 -11.18 -3.26 11.30
N ASP A 71 -12.50 -3.29 11.09
CA ASP A 71 -13.22 -4.52 10.81
C ASP A 71 -12.99 -5.04 9.38
N ARG A 72 -13.48 -6.24 9.09
CA ARG A 72 -13.30 -6.88 7.79
C ARG A 72 -13.84 -6.03 6.63
N SER A 73 -14.99 -5.38 6.81
CA SER A 73 -15.63 -4.60 5.76
C SER A 73 -14.80 -3.36 5.44
N SER A 74 -14.36 -2.64 6.49
CA SER A 74 -13.54 -1.43 6.32
C SER A 74 -12.17 -1.75 5.70
N ILE A 75 -11.57 -2.90 6.03
CA ILE A 75 -10.32 -3.35 5.42
C ILE A 75 -10.49 -3.78 3.96
N ILE A 76 -11.61 -4.41 3.59
CA ILE A 76 -11.91 -4.74 2.18
C ILE A 76 -12.09 -3.45 1.36
N ALA A 77 -12.81 -2.47 1.90
CA ALA A 77 -13.00 -1.18 1.24
C ALA A 77 -11.65 -0.46 1.03
N LEU A 78 -10.78 -0.47 2.04
CA LEU A 78 -9.42 0.06 1.92
C LEU A 78 -8.60 -0.69 0.86
N ALA A 79 -8.67 -2.03 0.84
CA ALA A 79 -7.95 -2.84 -0.15
C ALA A 79 -8.39 -2.52 -1.60
N ALA A 80 -9.70 -2.35 -1.82
CA ALA A 80 -10.23 -1.99 -3.12
C ALA A 80 -9.76 -0.59 -3.56
N ALA A 81 -9.84 0.40 -2.65
CA ALA A 81 -9.43 1.76 -2.98
C ALA A 81 -7.91 1.86 -3.26
N LEU A 82 -7.08 1.17 -2.48
CA LEU A 82 -5.65 1.05 -2.75
C LEU A 82 -5.38 0.40 -4.11
N ARG A 83 -6.07 -0.71 -4.40
CA ARG A 83 -5.90 -1.43 -5.66
C ARG A 83 -6.19 -0.51 -6.83
N ASP A 84 -7.31 0.18 -6.80
CA ASP A 84 -7.77 1.01 -7.91
C ASP A 84 -6.80 2.19 -8.13
N GLN A 85 -6.41 2.89 -7.06
CA GLN A 85 -5.49 4.03 -7.16
C GLN A 85 -4.08 3.62 -7.65
N ILE A 86 -3.52 2.53 -7.12
CA ILE A 86 -2.21 2.02 -7.54
C ILE A 86 -2.28 1.52 -8.99
N SER A 87 -3.35 0.82 -9.36
CA SER A 87 -3.52 0.31 -10.73
C SER A 87 -3.63 1.43 -11.75
N THR A 88 -4.34 2.52 -11.41
CA THR A 88 -4.42 3.70 -12.26
C THR A 88 -3.07 4.38 -12.44
N ALA A 89 -2.30 4.56 -11.34
CA ALA A 89 -0.98 5.20 -11.41
C ALA A 89 -0.01 4.44 -12.33
N ALA A 90 -0.02 3.12 -12.20
CA ALA A 90 0.87 2.22 -12.92
C ALA A 90 0.36 1.80 -14.30
N GLU A 91 -0.90 2.03 -14.64
CA GLU A 91 -1.54 1.48 -15.85
C GLU A 91 -1.40 -0.05 -15.95
N ALA A 92 -1.51 -0.74 -14.81
CA ALA A 92 -1.40 -2.19 -14.71
C ALA A 92 -2.17 -2.71 -13.49
N PRO A 93 -2.76 -3.91 -13.54
CA PRO A 93 -3.51 -4.46 -12.40
C PRO A 93 -2.61 -4.68 -11.18
N ALA A 94 -3.00 -4.11 -10.04
CA ALA A 94 -2.34 -4.35 -8.76
C ALA A 94 -3.00 -5.50 -7.97
N ALA A 95 -2.18 -6.35 -7.36
CA ALA A 95 -2.61 -7.20 -6.25
C ALA A 95 -2.41 -6.46 -4.92
N VAL A 96 -3.38 -6.51 -4.00
CA VAL A 96 -3.28 -5.89 -2.67
C VAL A 96 -3.43 -6.94 -1.58
N ARG A 97 -2.51 -6.96 -0.62
CA ARG A 97 -2.51 -7.85 0.55
C ARG A 97 -2.43 -7.01 1.81
N ILE A 98 -3.39 -7.18 2.70
CA ILE A 98 -3.41 -6.48 4.00
C ILE A 98 -3.25 -7.51 5.10
N SER A 99 -2.34 -7.25 6.04
CA SER A 99 -2.06 -8.12 7.18
C SER A 99 -2.05 -7.32 8.48
N PHE A 100 -2.66 -7.90 9.51
CA PHE A 100 -2.60 -7.37 10.85
C PHE A 100 -1.34 -7.87 11.55
N LEU A 101 -0.57 -6.93 12.10
CA LEU A 101 0.54 -7.22 13.00
C LEU A 101 0.01 -7.54 14.39
N ASP A 102 0.77 -8.30 15.16
CA ASP A 102 0.50 -8.50 16.57
C ASP A 102 0.92 -7.26 17.37
N ALA A 103 -0.06 -6.62 18.02
CA ALA A 103 0.16 -5.42 18.82
C ALA A 103 1.02 -5.67 20.06
N GLY A 104 1.05 -6.90 20.59
CA GLY A 104 1.83 -7.24 21.79
C GLY A 104 3.33 -7.38 21.52
N THR A 105 3.70 -7.68 20.28
CA THR A 105 5.10 -7.90 19.86
C THR A 105 5.63 -6.81 18.93
N TYR A 106 4.77 -5.91 18.47
CA TYR A 106 5.17 -4.83 17.60
C TYR A 106 5.95 -3.74 18.34
N VAL A 107 7.23 -3.59 18.00
CA VAL A 107 8.11 -2.51 18.49
C VAL A 107 8.45 -1.58 17.34
N ALA A 108 8.27 -0.27 17.55
CA ALA A 108 8.72 0.75 16.62
C ALA A 108 9.38 1.89 17.38
N LEU A 109 10.53 2.32 16.87
CA LEU A 109 11.22 3.54 17.30
C LEU A 109 11.04 4.57 16.19
N LYS A 110 10.77 5.81 16.58
CA LYS A 110 10.60 6.93 15.65
C LYS A 110 11.61 8.01 15.97
#